data_AF-A0A9W9T5E1-F1
#
_entry.id   AF-A0A9W9T5E1-F1
#
_cell.length_a   1.000
_cell.length_b   1.000
_cell.length_c   1.000
_cell.angle_alpha   90.00
_cell.angle_beta   90.00
_cell.angle_gamma   90.00
#
_symmetry.space_group_name_H-M   'P 1'
#
loop_
_entity.id
_entity.type
_entity.pdbx_description
1 polymer ?
#
loop_
_entity_poly.entity_id
_entity_poly.type
_entity_poly.pdbx_seq_one_letter_code
_entity_poly.pdbx_strand_id
1 'polypeptide(L)'
;MARCVSSVRPFQQYGGDDVSHVIMDWRPKNCIAHVYMSRVAHKADQTITITGAKGTLTVDGSQVIHHDNEGHQLSKTVHHCIEKNVIRKMVLEFGDWISGYTQTFSTSLANSQDTVLVVDAIKASLTSRQVQHPLLLSKQRSSITTERKRNLLNTAPGRGYKYSTSASPVESVKRFTLNTGSTIPIIGLGTRRAQTPGEVRDAVNIALRTGYRHIDIAESSGNEREIAEAIKDSGISRSEIWITTKLDNRWHTRVDQAVERSLKELDTTFIDLYLMHWPICSDPDNPTMQLPNWNFIDTWKELQKISRNQVRNIGVSNFGIMHLEALLVDPSCYITPAVNQIELHPYWPSPNLLNYCRENGIHCTAYSPFGSSHAPLLQDSVLREISRLRNRTEHQILLKWGIQRGTSVIPRSLNDLRIKENIHLNALELTENDMNRLNSMTSRYKSCVDYWLPGRVFFPDDT
;
A
#
# COMPACT_ATOMS: atom_id res chain seq x y z
N MET A 1 25.60 6.77 -18.59
CA MET A 1 25.96 5.48 -19.22
C MET A 1 25.70 4.37 -18.22
N ALA A 2 24.73 3.50 -18.48
CA ALA A 2 24.48 2.32 -17.65
C ALA A 2 25.70 1.39 -17.72
N ARG A 3 26.17 0.89 -16.57
CA ARG A 3 27.29 -0.06 -16.50
C ARG A 3 26.73 -1.47 -16.37
N CYS A 4 27.16 -2.35 -17.28
CA CYS A 4 26.67 -3.70 -17.45
C CYS A 4 27.44 -4.71 -16.59
N VAL A 5 26.76 -5.72 -16.06
CA VAL A 5 27.37 -6.93 -15.50
C VAL A 5 27.95 -7.73 -16.67
N SER A 6 29.26 -7.96 -16.69
CA SER A 6 29.95 -8.49 -17.88
C SER A 6 29.92 -10.01 -18.01
N SER A 7 29.78 -10.78 -16.92
CA SER A 7 29.49 -12.22 -16.99
C SER A 7 29.15 -12.83 -15.61
N VAL A 8 28.26 -13.81 -15.61
CA VAL A 8 28.10 -14.80 -14.53
C VAL A 8 28.45 -16.15 -15.16
N ARG A 9 29.51 -16.83 -14.70
CA ARG A 9 29.80 -18.19 -15.18
C ARG A 9 28.93 -19.19 -14.43
N PRO A 10 28.23 -20.10 -15.12
CA PRO A 10 27.51 -21.18 -14.46
C PRO A 10 28.49 -22.28 -14.03
N PHE A 11 28.18 -22.86 -12.86
CA PHE A 11 28.55 -24.19 -12.37
C PHE A 11 29.83 -24.83 -12.94
N GLN A 12 30.88 -24.88 -12.12
CA GLN A 12 31.95 -25.86 -12.29
C GLN A 12 31.91 -26.80 -11.08
N GLN A 13 31.43 -28.03 -11.28
CA GLN A 13 31.57 -29.10 -10.30
C GLN A 13 33.05 -29.51 -10.23
N TYR A 14 33.69 -29.17 -9.13
CA TYR A 14 34.86 -29.89 -8.65
C TYR A 14 34.44 -30.61 -7.37
N GLY A 15 34.80 -31.89 -7.27
CA GLY A 15 34.19 -32.86 -6.37
C GLY A 15 33.98 -32.41 -4.91
N GLY A 16 32.80 -32.72 -4.39
CA GLY A 16 32.57 -32.97 -2.97
C GLY A 16 32.04 -31.81 -2.10
N ASP A 17 32.22 -30.55 -2.49
CA ASP A 17 31.69 -29.40 -1.73
C ASP A 17 31.20 -28.28 -2.67
N ASP A 18 29.93 -27.90 -2.55
CA ASP A 18 29.30 -26.82 -3.34
C ASP A 18 29.83 -25.44 -2.91
N VAL A 19 30.92 -24.99 -3.55
CA VAL A 19 31.42 -23.61 -3.46
C VAL A 19 31.08 -22.88 -4.76
N SER A 20 30.22 -21.87 -4.67
CA SER A 20 29.96 -20.97 -5.80
C SER A 20 31.01 -19.86 -5.80
N HIS A 21 31.88 -19.86 -6.81
CA HIS A 21 32.87 -18.81 -7.00
C HIS A 21 32.30 -17.75 -7.94
N VAL A 22 32.02 -16.56 -7.42
CA VAL A 22 31.54 -15.43 -8.22
C VAL A 22 32.67 -14.42 -8.33
N ILE A 23 33.28 -14.35 -9.51
CA ILE A 23 34.30 -13.35 -9.85
C ILE A 23 33.58 -12.18 -10.54
N MET A 24 33.68 -10.99 -9.96
CA MET A 24 33.18 -9.76 -10.57
C MET A 24 34.38 -8.90 -10.98
N ASP A 25 34.50 -8.58 -12.28
CA ASP A 25 35.54 -7.71 -12.84
C ASP A 25 34.93 -6.37 -13.31
N TRP A 26 35.44 -5.26 -12.76
CA TRP A 26 35.05 -3.90 -13.14
C TRP A 26 36.19 -3.12 -13.78
N ARG A 27 36.01 -2.74 -15.06
CA ARG A 27 36.89 -1.81 -15.79
C ARG A 27 36.26 -0.40 -15.85
N PRO A 28 37.04 0.69 -15.66
CA PRO A 28 38.44 0.84 -16.09
C PRO A 28 39.51 0.80 -14.98
N LYS A 29 39.19 0.31 -13.76
CA LYS A 29 40.15 0.26 -12.65
C LYS A 29 40.65 -1.14 -12.25
N ASN A 30 40.39 -2.18 -13.05
CA ASN A 30 40.82 -3.57 -12.79
C ASN A 30 40.58 -4.02 -11.34
N CYS A 31 39.40 -3.74 -10.78
CA CYS A 31 39.05 -4.27 -9.46
C CYS A 31 38.46 -5.67 -9.67
N ILE A 32 39.21 -6.69 -9.26
CA ILE A 32 38.78 -8.08 -9.27
C ILE A 32 38.34 -8.39 -7.83
N ALA A 33 37.04 -8.45 -7.59
CA ALA A 33 36.51 -8.93 -6.31
C ALA A 33 36.22 -10.43 -6.42
N HIS A 34 36.81 -11.20 -5.51
CA HIS A 34 36.54 -12.63 -5.37
C HIS A 34 35.50 -12.81 -4.27
N VAL A 35 34.24 -13.05 -4.65
CA VAL A 35 33.20 -13.41 -3.68
C VAL A 35 33.14 -14.93 -3.59
N TYR A 36 33.63 -15.46 -2.47
CA TYR A 36 33.55 -16.87 -2.15
C TYR A 36 32.25 -17.13 -1.41
N MET A 37 31.25 -17.68 -2.08
CA MET A 37 30.06 -18.21 -1.42
C MET A 37 30.28 -19.71 -1.18
N SER A 38 30.80 -20.08 -0.01
CA SER A 38 30.77 -21.47 0.42
C SER A 38 29.36 -21.80 0.93
N ARG A 39 28.72 -22.78 0.28
CA ARG A 39 27.40 -23.36 0.60
C ARG A 39 26.20 -22.42 0.52
N VAL A 40 25.31 -22.70 -0.43
CA VAL A 40 23.91 -22.30 -0.33
C VAL A 40 23.31 -23.09 0.83
N ALA A 41 22.90 -22.41 1.90
CA ALA A 41 22.33 -23.07 3.08
C ALA A 41 21.04 -23.81 2.69
N HIS A 42 21.06 -25.15 2.75
CA HIS A 42 19.91 -26.02 2.45
C HIS A 42 19.22 -26.54 3.72
N LYS A 43 19.80 -26.30 4.92
CA LYS A 43 19.24 -26.71 6.23
C LYS A 43 19.13 -25.54 7.22
N ALA A 44 18.37 -25.72 8.30
CA ALA A 44 17.98 -24.64 9.24
C ALA A 44 19.09 -24.17 10.19
N ASP A 45 20.22 -24.86 10.20
CA ASP A 45 21.37 -24.75 11.10
C ASP A 45 22.66 -24.35 10.38
N GLN A 46 22.56 -23.84 9.14
CA GLN A 46 23.71 -23.53 8.31
C GLN A 46 24.02 -22.03 8.25
N THR A 47 25.28 -21.72 8.52
CA THR A 47 25.85 -20.37 8.58
C THR A 47 26.32 -19.88 7.21
N ILE A 48 26.04 -18.61 6.87
CA ILE A 48 26.51 -17.94 5.64
C ILE A 48 27.70 -17.04 6.00
N THR A 49 28.81 -17.21 5.30
CA THR A 49 30.04 -16.41 5.53
C THR A 49 30.39 -15.60 4.29
N ILE A 50 30.61 -14.30 4.47
CA ILE A 50 31.03 -13.36 3.43
C ILE A 50 32.37 -12.78 3.84
N THR A 51 33.41 -12.98 3.02
CA THR A 51 34.75 -12.42 3.27
C THR A 51 35.03 -11.31 2.29
N GLY A 52 35.44 -10.14 2.80
CA GLY A 52 35.82 -8.97 2.02
C GLY A 52 37.13 -8.36 2.52
N ALA A 53 37.56 -7.25 1.91
CA ALA A 53 38.86 -6.64 2.20
C ALA A 53 39.04 -6.12 3.65
N LYS A 54 37.95 -6.01 4.42
CA LYS A 54 37.95 -5.47 5.79
C LYS A 54 37.58 -6.48 6.88
N GLY A 55 37.41 -7.75 6.52
CA GLY A 55 37.08 -8.81 7.47
C GLY A 55 36.06 -9.79 6.93
N THR A 56 35.56 -10.63 7.83
CA THR A 56 34.60 -11.68 7.54
C THR A 56 33.30 -11.44 8.30
N LEU A 57 32.18 -11.42 7.57
CA LEU A 57 30.84 -11.34 8.15
C LEU A 57 30.17 -12.71 8.08
N THR A 58 29.68 -13.18 9.22
CA THR A 58 29.11 -14.50 9.42
C THR A 58 27.66 -14.35 9.88
N VAL A 59 26.72 -14.96 9.17
CA VAL A 59 25.28 -14.93 9.48
C VAL A 59 24.81 -16.33 9.80
N ASP A 60 24.44 -16.56 11.05
CA ASP A 60 23.96 -17.86 11.55
C ASP A 60 22.53 -17.74 12.05
N GLY A 61 21.55 -17.94 11.15
CA GLY A 61 20.10 -18.03 11.41
C GLY A 61 19.44 -16.83 12.10
N SER A 62 19.84 -16.56 13.33
CA SER A 62 19.40 -15.48 14.22
C SER A 62 20.52 -14.51 14.61
N GLN A 63 21.74 -14.68 14.10
CA GLN A 63 22.91 -13.90 14.54
C GLN A 63 23.73 -13.41 13.34
N VAL A 64 24.21 -12.18 13.43
CA VAL A 64 25.21 -11.62 12.52
C VAL A 64 26.46 -11.29 13.32
N ILE A 65 27.59 -11.87 12.93
CA ILE A 65 28.88 -11.75 13.60
C ILE A 65 29.89 -11.18 12.60
N HIS A 66 30.64 -10.16 12.99
CA HIS A 66 31.69 -9.57 12.17
C HIS A 66 33.05 -9.84 12.80
N HIS A 67 33.98 -10.36 12.03
CA HIS A 67 35.39 -10.55 12.39
C HIS A 67 36.27 -9.66 11.51
N ASP A 68 37.38 -9.16 12.03
CA ASP A 68 38.40 -8.52 11.21
C ASP A 68 39.21 -9.54 10.39
N ASN A 69 40.18 -9.06 9.61
CA ASN A 69 41.05 -9.92 8.79
C ASN A 69 41.99 -10.81 9.61
N GLU A 70 42.16 -10.53 10.91
CA GLU A 70 42.96 -11.33 11.85
C GLU A 70 42.10 -12.34 12.62
N GLY A 71 40.77 -12.34 12.38
CA GLY A 71 39.82 -13.26 12.99
C GLY A 71 39.24 -12.78 14.32
N HIS A 72 39.54 -11.56 14.77
CA HIS A 72 39.00 -11.03 16.02
C HIS A 72 37.56 -10.55 15.82
N GLN A 73 36.66 -10.97 16.71
CA GLN A 73 35.25 -10.59 16.65
C GLN A 73 35.08 -9.10 16.95
N LEU A 74 34.64 -8.35 15.94
CA LEU A 74 34.37 -6.94 16.04
C LEU A 74 32.95 -6.66 16.55
N SER A 75 31.95 -7.42 16.11
CA SER A 75 30.58 -7.23 16.59
C SER A 75 29.75 -8.49 16.46
N LYS A 76 28.68 -8.55 17.26
CA LYS A 76 27.70 -9.63 17.26
C LYS A 76 26.32 -9.05 17.53
N THR A 77 25.38 -9.29 16.63
CA THR A 77 24.01 -8.80 16.70
C THR A 77 23.06 -9.98 16.58
N VAL A 78 22.11 -10.10 17.52
CA VAL A 78 21.08 -11.16 17.52
C VAL A 78 19.77 -10.55 17.02
N HIS A 79 19.11 -11.19 16.06
CA HIS A 79 17.86 -10.75 15.46
C HIS A 79 16.82 -11.89 15.46
N HIS A 80 15.53 -11.52 15.55
CA HIS A 80 14.40 -12.45 15.53
C HIS A 80 13.70 -12.41 14.15
N CYS A 81 14.44 -12.68 13.08
CA CYS A 81 13.86 -12.69 11.73
C CYS A 81 13.51 -14.14 11.34
N ILE A 82 12.24 -14.39 10.99
CA ILE A 82 11.69 -15.73 10.72
C ILE A 82 11.82 -16.10 9.22
N GLU A 83 12.15 -15.15 8.33
CA GLU A 83 12.08 -15.37 6.88
C GLU A 83 13.45 -15.43 6.18
N LYS A 84 13.91 -16.66 5.91
CA LYS A 84 15.22 -16.99 5.29
C LYS A 84 15.47 -16.35 3.91
N ASN A 85 14.41 -16.01 3.17
CA ASN A 85 14.53 -15.40 1.83
C ASN A 85 15.02 -13.94 1.88
N VAL A 86 14.78 -13.24 3.00
CA VAL A 86 15.23 -11.87 3.23
C VAL A 86 16.75 -11.84 3.37
N ILE A 87 17.30 -12.76 4.18
CA ILE A 87 18.75 -12.88 4.42
C ILE A 87 19.50 -13.17 3.10
N ARG A 88 18.98 -14.08 2.26
CA ARG A 88 19.61 -14.44 0.97
C ARG A 88 19.72 -13.26 0.00
N LYS A 89 18.70 -12.40 -0.09
CA LYS A 89 18.72 -11.20 -0.94
C LYS A 89 19.65 -10.13 -0.38
N MET A 90 19.69 -9.96 0.94
CA MET A 90 20.58 -9.02 1.60
C MET A 90 22.06 -9.32 1.28
N VAL A 91 22.49 -10.58 1.40
CA VAL A 91 23.88 -10.97 1.10
C VAL A 91 24.34 -10.58 -0.31
N LEU A 92 23.43 -10.66 -1.29
CA LEU A 92 23.69 -10.24 -2.67
C LEU A 92 23.74 -8.71 -2.85
N GLU A 93 23.02 -7.97 -2.01
CA GLU A 93 22.94 -6.49 -2.04
C GLU A 93 24.04 -5.79 -1.22
N PHE A 94 24.68 -6.48 -0.26
CA PHE A 94 25.68 -5.89 0.66
C PHE A 94 27.15 -5.96 0.17
N GLY A 95 27.45 -6.68 -0.91
CA GLY A 95 28.83 -6.92 -1.38
C GLY A 95 29.64 -5.65 -1.71
N ASP A 96 28.98 -4.61 -2.24
CA ASP A 96 29.62 -3.36 -2.67
C ASP A 96 29.99 -2.41 -1.51
N TRP A 97 29.29 -2.53 -0.37
CA TRP A 97 29.57 -1.72 0.82
C TRP A 97 30.66 -2.35 1.68
N ILE A 98 30.63 -3.68 1.86
CA ILE A 98 31.62 -4.45 2.64
C ILE A 98 33.01 -4.43 1.96
N SER A 99 33.06 -4.37 0.63
CA SER A 99 34.31 -4.24 -0.13
C SER A 99 34.94 -2.83 -0.08
N GLY A 100 34.26 -1.85 0.53
CA GLY A 100 34.76 -0.49 0.69
C GLY A 100 34.75 0.35 -0.58
N TYR A 101 34.03 -0.08 -1.63
CA TYR A 101 33.97 0.60 -2.92
C TYR A 101 33.06 1.85 -2.89
N THR A 102 32.14 1.93 -1.93
CA THR A 102 31.23 3.07 -1.74
C THR A 102 31.20 3.53 -0.27
N GLN A 103 31.18 4.85 -0.03
CA GLN A 103 30.91 5.42 1.31
C GLN A 103 29.40 5.51 1.60
N THR A 104 28.55 5.23 0.61
CA THR A 104 27.09 5.40 0.67
C THR A 104 26.39 4.20 0.05
N PHE A 105 25.39 3.70 0.75
CA PHE A 105 24.59 2.53 0.39
C PHE A 105 23.23 2.97 -0.18
N SER A 106 22.71 2.23 -1.17
CA SER A 106 21.36 2.39 -1.70
C SER A 106 20.68 1.03 -1.89
N THR A 107 19.47 0.87 -1.36
CA THR A 107 18.62 -0.33 -1.52
C THR A 107 17.32 0.01 -2.26
N SER A 108 16.59 -1.01 -2.69
CA SER A 108 15.23 -0.83 -3.21
C SER A 108 14.24 -0.51 -2.08
N LEU A 109 13.22 0.30 -2.37
CA LEU A 109 12.20 0.74 -1.41
C LEU A 109 11.39 -0.43 -0.80
N ALA A 110 11.39 -1.60 -1.46
CA ALA A 110 10.73 -2.81 -0.95
C ALA A 110 11.45 -3.42 0.27
N ASN A 111 12.76 -3.16 0.41
CA ASN A 111 13.56 -3.66 1.52
C ASN A 111 13.82 -2.57 2.57
N SER A 112 13.32 -1.33 2.40
CA SER A 112 13.75 -0.20 3.22
C SER A 112 13.34 -0.28 4.68
N GLN A 113 12.23 -0.94 5.03
CA GLN A 113 11.81 -1.09 6.43
C GLN A 113 12.68 -2.10 7.20
N ASP A 114 12.98 -3.26 6.60
CA ASP A 114 13.87 -4.26 7.20
C ASP A 114 15.35 -3.85 7.13
N THR A 115 15.73 -3.12 6.07
CA THR A 115 17.06 -2.53 5.90
C THR A 115 17.30 -1.40 6.90
N VAL A 116 16.29 -0.60 7.26
CA VAL A 116 16.42 0.45 8.28
C VAL A 116 16.66 -0.16 9.65
N LEU A 117 15.96 -1.23 10.04
CA LEU A 117 16.17 -1.90 11.34
C LEU A 117 17.57 -2.53 11.46
N VAL A 118 18.10 -3.10 10.38
CA VAL A 118 19.45 -3.69 10.35
C VAL A 118 20.55 -2.64 10.18
N VAL A 119 20.32 -1.60 9.37
CA VAL A 119 21.22 -0.44 9.25
C VAL A 119 21.28 0.35 10.55
N ASP A 120 20.18 0.48 11.29
CA ASP A 120 20.15 1.11 12.61
C ASP A 120 20.79 0.21 13.67
N ALA A 121 20.67 -1.12 13.59
CA ALA A 121 21.43 -2.03 14.45
C ALA A 121 22.95 -1.99 14.16
N ILE A 122 23.35 -1.89 12.89
CA ILE A 122 24.75 -1.75 12.47
C ILE A 122 25.29 -0.36 12.82
N LYS A 123 24.53 0.72 12.58
CA LYS A 123 24.88 2.08 13.01
C LYS A 123 24.97 2.15 14.52
N ALA A 124 24.03 1.57 15.27
CA ALA A 124 24.09 1.51 16.73
C ALA A 124 25.34 0.75 17.20
N SER A 125 25.73 -0.35 16.54
CA SER A 125 26.97 -1.09 16.81
C SER A 125 28.25 -0.33 16.44
N LEU A 126 28.21 0.56 15.44
CA LEU A 126 29.33 1.44 15.06
C LEU A 126 29.42 2.67 15.96
N THR A 127 28.27 3.19 16.40
CA THR A 127 28.16 4.35 17.31
C THR A 127 28.48 3.96 18.75
N SER A 128 28.26 2.68 19.12
CA SER A 128 28.65 2.12 20.41
C SER A 128 30.15 1.81 20.53
N ARG A 129 30.94 2.00 19.46
CA ARG A 129 32.41 1.99 19.51
C ARG A 129 32.95 3.42 19.60
N GLN A 130 33.08 3.90 20.83
CA GLN A 130 34.11 4.90 21.13
C GLN A 130 35.47 4.30 20.78
N VAL A 131 36.01 4.65 19.62
CA VAL A 131 37.45 4.56 19.36
C VAL A 131 38.00 5.98 19.47
N GLN A 132 38.67 6.25 20.59
CA GLN A 132 39.50 7.44 20.75
C GLN A 132 40.66 7.34 19.74
N HIS A 133 40.74 8.29 18.80
CA HIS A 133 41.89 8.42 17.90
C HIS A 133 42.75 9.64 18.27
N PRO A 134 44.07 9.48 18.53
CA PRO A 134 44.96 10.56 19.01
C PRO A 134 45.30 11.69 18.02
N LEU A 135 44.50 11.92 16.97
CA LEU A 135 44.77 12.97 15.96
C LEU A 135 43.82 14.18 16.04
N LEU A 136 42.89 14.20 17.01
CA LEU A 136 42.04 15.37 17.29
C LEU A 136 42.63 16.31 18.36
N LEU A 137 43.90 16.13 18.73
CA LEU A 137 44.68 17.09 19.52
C LEU A 137 45.55 17.94 18.58
N SER A 138 44.92 18.90 17.91
CA SER A 138 45.55 20.22 17.64
C SER A 138 44.54 21.16 16.98
N LYS A 139 44.01 22.11 17.75
CA LYS A 139 44.22 23.54 17.50
C LYS A 139 43.47 24.36 18.53
N GLN A 140 44.26 25.21 19.17
CA GLN A 140 43.96 26.11 20.27
C GLN A 140 42.69 26.94 20.07
N ARG A 141 41.98 27.11 21.18
CA ARG A 141 41.16 28.29 21.46
C ARG A 141 42.05 29.53 21.40
N SER A 142 41.70 30.49 20.57
CA SER A 142 41.88 31.91 20.90
C SER A 142 40.62 32.68 20.51
N SER A 143 40.20 33.49 21.47
CA SER A 143 39.05 34.40 21.50
C SER A 143 38.96 35.33 20.30
N ILE A 144 37.75 35.62 19.81
CA ILE A 144 37.28 36.98 19.45
C ILE A 144 35.75 36.97 19.36
N THR A 145 35.20 38.08 19.83
CA THR A 145 33.84 38.44 20.19
C THR A 145 32.84 38.61 19.05
N THR A 146 31.57 38.54 19.45
CA THR A 146 30.31 38.82 18.77
C THR A 146 30.26 40.19 18.06
N GLU A 147 30.42 40.28 16.72
CA GLU A 147 29.80 41.38 15.93
C GLU A 147 29.85 41.31 14.38
N ARG A 148 30.06 40.15 13.74
CA ARG A 148 30.10 40.10 12.26
C ARG A 148 29.43 38.86 11.65
N LYS A 149 28.11 38.77 11.76
CA LYS A 149 27.27 37.87 10.93
C LYS A 149 25.99 38.58 10.46
N ARG A 150 26.14 39.78 9.86
CA ARG A 150 25.02 40.47 9.22
C ARG A 150 25.18 40.88 7.76
N ASN A 151 26.33 40.68 7.10
CA ASN A 151 26.52 41.24 5.74
C ASN A 151 27.23 40.30 4.74
N LEU A 152 26.82 39.04 4.60
CA LEU A 152 27.32 38.18 3.50
C LEU A 152 26.24 37.20 3.00
N LEU A 153 25.09 37.72 2.55
CA LEU A 153 24.15 37.01 1.68
C LEU A 153 23.47 38.06 0.78
N ASN A 154 24.19 38.56 -0.22
CA ASN A 154 23.61 39.24 -1.37
C ASN A 154 24.69 39.35 -2.46
N THR A 155 24.71 38.39 -3.39
CA THR A 155 25.06 38.59 -4.81
C THR A 155 24.84 37.31 -5.63
N ALA A 156 24.00 37.41 -6.67
CA ALA A 156 23.93 36.61 -7.92
C ALA A 156 23.02 35.35 -7.94
N PRO A 157 22.39 34.99 -9.09
CA PRO A 157 20.93 35.00 -9.23
C PRO A 157 20.33 33.61 -9.53
N GLY A 158 19.45 33.13 -8.65
CA GLY A 158 18.57 31.99 -8.92
C GLY A 158 17.28 32.44 -9.59
N ARG A 159 16.90 31.81 -10.71
CA ARG A 159 15.56 31.90 -11.31
C ARG A 159 14.54 31.43 -10.28
N GLY A 160 13.88 32.38 -9.62
CA GLY A 160 12.84 32.11 -8.65
C GLY A 160 11.54 31.70 -9.34
N TYR A 161 11.10 30.46 -9.09
CA TYR A 161 9.68 30.14 -9.15
C TYR A 161 9.01 30.89 -8.00
N LYS A 162 8.23 31.92 -8.32
CA LYS A 162 7.34 32.58 -7.35
C LYS A 162 6.22 31.60 -7.00
N TYR A 163 6.26 31.05 -5.79
CA TYR A 163 5.05 30.49 -5.19
C TYR A 163 4.11 31.65 -4.90
N SER A 164 3.05 31.78 -5.71
CA SER A 164 1.91 32.64 -5.40
C SER A 164 1.18 32.03 -4.21
N THR A 165 1.16 32.74 -3.08
CA THR A 165 0.31 32.44 -1.92
C THR A 165 -1.11 32.98 -2.13
N SER A 166 -1.70 32.68 -3.28
CA SER A 166 -3.14 32.76 -3.48
C SER A 166 -3.67 31.33 -3.33
N ALA A 167 -4.37 31.04 -2.23
CA ALA A 167 -5.15 29.81 -2.14
C ALA A 167 -6.20 29.84 -3.26
N SER A 168 -5.89 29.18 -4.37
CA SER A 168 -6.88 28.85 -5.38
C SER A 168 -8.03 28.11 -4.69
N PRO A 169 -9.30 28.36 -5.06
CA PRO A 169 -10.41 27.57 -4.53
C PRO A 169 -10.09 26.10 -4.74
N VAL A 170 -10.19 25.29 -3.67
CA VAL A 170 -10.05 23.83 -3.80
C VAL A 170 -11.11 23.39 -4.81
N GLU A 171 -10.67 22.92 -5.97
CA GLU A 171 -11.56 22.50 -7.04
C GLU A 171 -12.48 21.39 -6.49
N SER A 172 -13.80 21.59 -6.59
CA SER A 172 -14.75 20.63 -6.03
C SER A 172 -14.59 19.26 -6.71
N VAL A 173 -14.45 18.20 -5.92
CA VAL A 173 -14.35 16.82 -6.41
C VAL A 173 -15.63 16.47 -7.16
N LYS A 174 -15.53 15.98 -8.42
CA LYS A 174 -16.71 15.55 -9.19
C LYS A 174 -17.44 14.41 -8.48
N ARG A 175 -18.69 14.16 -8.86
CA ARG A 175 -19.55 13.16 -8.23
C ARG A 175 -20.30 12.35 -9.28
N PHE A 176 -20.61 11.10 -8.96
CA PHE A 176 -21.57 10.27 -9.69
C PHE A 176 -22.93 10.31 -9.00
N THR A 177 -24.00 10.11 -9.75
CA THR A 177 -25.37 10.00 -9.22
C THR A 177 -25.74 8.54 -9.08
N LEU A 178 -26.23 8.15 -7.89
CA LEU A 178 -26.72 6.80 -7.60
C LEU A 178 -28.20 6.66 -8.01
N ASN A 179 -28.70 5.43 -8.13
CA ASN A 179 -30.12 5.13 -8.38
C ASN A 179 -31.08 5.72 -7.32
N THR A 180 -30.57 6.05 -6.13
CA THR A 180 -31.32 6.70 -5.06
C THR A 180 -31.43 8.22 -5.22
N GLY A 181 -30.78 8.81 -6.22
CA GLY A 181 -30.64 10.26 -6.39
C GLY A 181 -29.53 10.89 -5.53
N SER A 182 -28.93 10.13 -4.60
CA SER A 182 -27.74 10.56 -3.86
C SER A 182 -26.55 10.74 -4.79
N THR A 183 -25.60 11.60 -4.44
CA THR A 183 -24.36 11.78 -5.21
C THR A 183 -23.14 11.32 -4.42
N ILE A 184 -22.31 10.45 -4.99
CA ILE A 184 -21.08 9.91 -4.39
C ILE A 184 -19.84 10.58 -5.02
N PRO A 185 -18.83 11.01 -4.25
CA PRO A 185 -17.59 11.54 -4.83
C PRO A 185 -16.89 10.51 -5.73
N ILE A 186 -16.25 10.97 -6.81
CA ILE A 186 -15.49 10.08 -7.72
C ILE A 186 -14.30 9.41 -7.03
N ILE A 187 -13.79 10.00 -5.96
CA ILE A 187 -12.64 9.50 -5.20
C ILE A 187 -12.90 9.59 -3.69
N GLY A 188 -12.59 8.50 -2.99
CA GLY A 188 -12.53 8.45 -1.54
C GLY A 188 -11.20 7.93 -1.01
N LEU A 189 -11.01 8.02 0.30
CA LEU A 189 -9.86 7.43 0.99
C LEU A 189 -10.27 6.08 1.59
N GLY A 190 -9.59 5.00 1.18
CA GLY A 190 -9.73 3.69 1.84
C GLY A 190 -8.87 3.60 3.10
N THR A 191 -9.45 3.15 4.22
CA THR A 191 -8.78 3.19 5.55
C THR A 191 -8.36 1.82 6.11
N ARG A 192 -8.48 0.74 5.32
CA ARG A 192 -8.11 -0.62 5.75
C ARG A 192 -6.60 -0.75 6.10
N ARG A 193 -6.26 -1.60 7.08
CA ARG A 193 -4.89 -2.04 7.45
C ARG A 193 -3.94 -0.90 7.89
N ALA A 194 -4.25 -0.25 9.02
CA ALA A 194 -3.23 0.49 9.77
C ALA A 194 -2.46 -0.49 10.68
N GLN A 195 -1.17 -0.25 10.87
CA GLN A 195 -0.34 -1.09 11.75
C GLN A 195 -0.22 -0.46 13.14
N THR A 196 -0.31 0.87 13.20
CA THR A 196 -0.15 1.64 14.43
C THR A 196 -1.43 2.45 14.71
N PRO A 197 -1.91 2.47 15.96
CA PRO A 197 -3.00 3.37 16.35
C PRO A 197 -2.70 4.83 15.99
N GLY A 198 -3.70 5.55 15.47
CA GLY A 198 -3.61 6.95 15.08
C GLY A 198 -3.23 7.21 13.62
N GLU A 199 -2.65 6.23 12.91
CA GLU A 199 -2.28 6.40 11.49
C GLU A 199 -3.51 6.68 10.60
N VAL A 200 -4.67 6.10 10.95
CA VAL A 200 -5.90 6.30 10.18
C VAL A 200 -6.41 7.72 10.40
N ARG A 201 -6.45 8.17 11.66
CA ARG A 201 -6.83 9.54 11.99
C ARG A 201 -6.00 10.56 11.22
N ASP A 202 -4.68 10.39 11.20
CA ASP A 202 -3.77 11.30 10.52
C ASP A 202 -3.97 11.29 9.01
N ALA A 203 -4.15 10.12 8.40
CA ALA A 203 -4.44 9.99 6.97
C ALA A 203 -5.77 10.65 6.58
N VAL A 204 -6.83 10.46 7.38
CA VAL A 204 -8.14 11.08 7.17
C VAL A 204 -8.05 12.60 7.32
N ASN A 205 -7.35 13.08 8.35
CA ASN A 205 -7.08 14.50 8.54
C ASN A 205 -6.37 15.13 7.34
N ILE A 206 -5.35 14.46 6.78
CA ILE A 206 -4.68 14.91 5.56
C ILE A 206 -5.66 14.92 4.38
N ALA A 207 -6.42 13.85 4.19
CA ALA A 207 -7.36 13.75 3.08
C ALA A 207 -8.43 14.85 3.13
N LEU A 208 -9.07 15.05 4.28
CA LEU A 208 -10.10 16.09 4.46
C LEU A 208 -9.56 17.50 4.21
N ARG A 209 -8.35 17.81 4.71
CA ARG A 209 -7.66 19.10 4.44
C ARG A 209 -7.29 19.29 2.97
N THR A 210 -7.01 18.21 2.25
CA THR A 210 -6.65 18.25 0.82
C THR A 210 -7.89 18.39 -0.08
N GLY A 211 -9.09 18.11 0.45
CA GLY A 211 -10.35 18.25 -0.28
C GLY A 211 -11.13 16.96 -0.48
N TYR A 212 -10.69 15.84 0.08
CA TYR A 212 -11.49 14.62 0.09
C TYR A 212 -12.81 14.88 0.83
N ARG A 213 -13.88 14.29 0.30
CA ARG A 213 -15.21 14.29 0.91
C ARG A 213 -15.85 12.90 0.88
N HIS A 214 -15.04 11.85 0.70
CA HIS A 214 -15.48 10.45 0.79
C HIS A 214 -14.46 9.65 1.59
N ILE A 215 -14.89 9.07 2.71
CA ILE A 215 -14.10 8.18 3.54
C ILE A 215 -14.74 6.79 3.49
N ASP A 216 -13.97 5.79 3.04
CA ASP A 216 -14.39 4.40 2.99
C ASP A 216 -13.72 3.57 4.09
N ILE A 217 -14.56 2.92 4.88
CA ILE A 217 -14.24 2.21 6.11
C ILE A 217 -14.74 0.77 5.96
N ALA A 218 -14.20 -0.15 6.77
CA ALA A 218 -14.86 -1.42 7.04
C ALA A 218 -14.90 -1.62 8.55
N GLU A 219 -16.06 -1.99 9.11
CA GLU A 219 -16.25 -2.20 10.56
C GLU A 219 -15.18 -3.14 11.14
N SER A 220 -14.81 -4.18 10.38
CA SER A 220 -13.75 -5.13 10.72
C SER A 220 -12.35 -4.52 10.89
N SER A 221 -12.14 -3.27 10.49
CA SER A 221 -10.87 -2.55 10.67
C SER A 221 -10.73 -1.94 12.05
N GLY A 222 -11.81 -1.84 12.85
CA GLY A 222 -11.76 -1.37 14.24
C GLY A 222 -11.30 0.08 14.42
N ASN A 223 -11.38 0.90 13.38
CA ASN A 223 -10.82 2.26 13.33
C ASN A 223 -11.89 3.37 13.20
N GLU A 224 -13.17 3.05 13.41
CA GLU A 224 -14.28 4.02 13.29
C GLU A 224 -14.12 5.22 14.25
N ARG A 225 -13.64 5.00 15.48
CA ARG A 225 -13.35 6.10 16.44
C ARG A 225 -12.28 7.07 15.95
N GLU A 226 -11.19 6.55 15.38
CA GLU A 226 -10.13 7.40 14.83
C GLU A 226 -10.65 8.30 13.70
N ILE A 227 -11.62 7.80 12.94
CA ILE A 227 -12.25 8.52 11.85
C ILE A 227 -13.20 9.59 12.39
N ALA A 228 -13.98 9.26 13.43
CA ALA A 228 -14.82 10.22 14.14
C ALA A 228 -14.00 11.41 14.67
N GLU A 229 -12.87 11.13 15.32
CA GLU A 229 -11.92 12.16 15.78
C GLU A 229 -11.42 13.03 14.62
N ALA A 230 -10.95 12.43 13.53
CA ALA A 230 -10.46 13.19 12.38
C ALA A 230 -11.55 14.08 11.73
N ILE A 231 -12.79 13.59 11.65
CA ILE A 231 -13.91 14.37 11.12
C ILE A 231 -14.19 15.56 12.04
N LYS A 232 -14.24 15.34 13.35
CA LYS A 232 -14.44 16.41 14.34
C LYS A 232 -13.32 17.45 14.28
N ASP A 233 -12.06 17.00 14.26
CA ASP A 233 -10.87 17.85 14.19
C ASP A 233 -10.80 18.67 12.89
N SER A 234 -11.38 18.15 11.79
CA SER A 234 -11.39 18.85 10.51
C SER A 234 -12.24 20.12 10.51
N GLY A 235 -13.22 20.23 11.41
CA GLY A 235 -14.20 21.32 11.43
C GLY A 235 -15.16 21.36 10.24
N ILE A 236 -15.11 20.37 9.34
CA ILE A 236 -16.01 20.25 8.19
C ILE A 236 -17.36 19.71 8.65
N SER A 237 -18.46 20.27 8.13
CA SER A 237 -19.79 19.76 8.45
C SER A 237 -19.92 18.29 8.07
N ARG A 238 -20.46 17.46 8.98
CA ARG A 238 -20.72 16.04 8.73
C ARG A 238 -21.55 15.83 7.44
N SER A 239 -22.45 16.74 7.10
CA SER A 239 -23.28 16.66 5.88
C SER A 239 -22.49 16.81 4.57
N GLU A 240 -21.27 17.33 4.60
CA GLU A 240 -20.41 17.47 3.43
C GLU A 240 -19.53 16.24 3.19
N ILE A 241 -19.36 15.39 4.19
CA ILE A 241 -18.50 14.20 4.14
C ILE A 241 -19.38 12.99 3.84
N TRP A 242 -19.05 12.24 2.80
CA TRP A 242 -19.64 10.94 2.51
C TRP A 242 -18.91 9.86 3.30
N ILE A 243 -19.60 9.17 4.20
CA ILE A 243 -19.06 8.02 4.92
C ILE A 243 -19.65 6.72 4.37
N THR A 244 -18.76 5.82 3.95
CA THR A 244 -19.09 4.43 3.66
C THR A 244 -18.53 3.52 4.76
N THR A 245 -19.36 2.70 5.39
CA THR A 245 -18.89 1.58 6.24
C THR A 245 -19.65 0.30 5.86
N LYS A 246 -19.31 -0.83 6.48
CA LYS A 246 -19.71 -2.16 5.98
C LYS A 246 -20.11 -3.09 7.11
N LEU A 247 -21.21 -3.81 6.91
CA LEU A 247 -21.67 -4.91 7.75
C LEU A 247 -20.67 -6.08 7.66
N ASP A 248 -20.00 -6.39 8.76
CA ASP A 248 -19.13 -7.56 8.85
C ASP A 248 -19.95 -8.87 8.90
N ASN A 249 -19.39 -9.95 8.34
CA ASN A 249 -20.05 -11.24 8.15
C ASN A 249 -20.66 -11.82 9.44
N ARG A 250 -20.12 -11.50 10.62
CA ARG A 250 -20.60 -11.95 11.94
C ARG A 250 -21.87 -11.25 12.41
N TRP A 251 -22.28 -10.19 11.73
CA TRP A 251 -23.45 -9.37 12.06
C TRP A 251 -24.62 -9.55 11.12
N HIS A 252 -24.53 -10.46 10.16
CA HIS A 252 -25.58 -10.68 9.15
C HIS A 252 -26.98 -10.99 9.73
N THR A 253 -27.04 -11.56 10.93
CA THR A 253 -28.30 -11.85 11.67
C THR A 253 -28.72 -10.74 12.64
N ARG A 254 -27.91 -9.68 12.80
CA ARG A 254 -28.06 -8.60 13.80
C ARG A 254 -27.71 -7.24 13.19
N VAL A 255 -28.31 -6.96 12.04
CA VAL A 255 -27.97 -5.79 11.20
C VAL A 255 -28.25 -4.47 11.92
N ASP A 256 -29.36 -4.39 12.64
CA ASP A 256 -29.75 -3.25 13.48
C ASP A 256 -28.67 -2.90 14.52
N GLN A 257 -28.21 -3.91 15.27
CA GLN A 257 -27.18 -3.74 16.30
C GLN A 257 -25.83 -3.30 15.70
N ALA A 258 -25.48 -3.82 14.53
CA ALA A 258 -24.25 -3.43 13.84
C ALA A 258 -24.30 -1.98 13.33
N VAL A 259 -25.44 -1.55 12.79
CA VAL A 259 -25.65 -0.15 12.38
C VAL A 259 -25.58 0.79 13.58
N GLU A 260 -26.27 0.48 14.67
CA GLU A 260 -26.23 1.27 15.91
C GLU A 260 -24.81 1.40 16.45
N ARG A 261 -24.06 0.29 16.44
CA ARG A 261 -22.65 0.27 16.83
C ARG A 261 -21.82 1.17 15.93
N SER A 262 -21.89 1.03 14.60
CA SER A 262 -21.12 1.90 13.69
C SER A 262 -21.47 3.38 13.86
N LEU A 263 -22.75 3.73 14.04
CA LEU A 263 -23.17 5.12 14.30
C LEU A 263 -22.54 5.67 15.58
N LYS A 264 -22.54 4.87 16.65
CA LYS A 264 -21.91 5.23 17.94
C LYS A 264 -20.40 5.40 17.81
N GLU A 265 -19.72 4.45 17.16
CA GLU A 265 -18.27 4.47 17.01
C GLU A 265 -17.79 5.60 16.10
N LEU A 266 -18.61 5.98 15.10
CA LEU A 266 -18.37 7.11 14.20
C LEU A 266 -18.83 8.47 14.79
N ASP A 267 -19.44 8.49 15.97
CA ASP A 267 -20.02 9.68 16.62
C ASP A 267 -20.92 10.51 15.66
N THR A 268 -21.83 9.83 14.96
CA THR A 268 -22.71 10.44 13.94
C THR A 268 -24.13 9.88 14.02
N THR A 269 -25.11 10.67 13.59
CA THR A 269 -26.52 10.25 13.55
C THR A 269 -26.91 9.54 12.26
N PHE A 270 -26.07 9.61 11.22
CA PHE A 270 -26.31 8.93 9.95
C PHE A 270 -25.02 8.45 9.27
N ILE A 271 -25.16 7.44 8.41
CA ILE A 271 -24.17 6.90 7.48
C ILE A 271 -24.67 7.13 6.04
N ASP A 272 -23.79 7.54 5.13
CA ASP A 272 -24.19 7.84 3.75
C ASP A 272 -24.36 6.57 2.92
N LEU A 273 -23.50 5.57 3.13
CA LEU A 273 -23.58 4.27 2.48
C LEU A 273 -23.19 3.13 3.44
N TYR A 274 -24.07 2.14 3.61
CA TYR A 274 -23.79 0.93 4.39
C TYR A 274 -23.82 -0.28 3.48
N LEU A 275 -22.72 -1.03 3.44
CA LEU A 275 -22.56 -2.16 2.50
C LEU A 275 -22.59 -3.50 3.22
N MET A 276 -23.27 -4.50 2.66
CA MET A 276 -22.97 -5.90 3.00
C MET A 276 -21.56 -6.23 2.52
N HIS A 277 -20.63 -6.52 3.43
CA HIS A 277 -19.21 -6.63 3.05
C HIS A 277 -18.93 -7.85 2.15
N TRP A 278 -19.61 -8.97 2.41
CA TRP A 278 -19.48 -10.20 1.63
C TRP A 278 -20.84 -10.91 1.53
N PRO A 279 -21.14 -11.64 0.44
CA PRO A 279 -22.36 -12.44 0.31
C PRO A 279 -22.32 -13.74 1.15
N ILE A 280 -21.74 -13.72 2.35
CA ILE A 280 -21.62 -14.91 3.20
C ILE A 280 -21.82 -14.56 4.68
N CYS A 281 -22.70 -15.31 5.34
CA CYS A 281 -22.95 -15.18 6.77
C CYS A 281 -21.99 -16.09 7.54
N SER A 282 -21.19 -15.51 8.43
CA SER A 282 -20.39 -16.28 9.38
C SER A 282 -21.25 -16.64 10.59
N ASP A 283 -20.99 -17.79 11.20
CA ASP A 283 -21.58 -18.15 12.48
C ASP A 283 -21.09 -17.16 13.57
N PRO A 284 -21.99 -16.51 14.33
CA PRO A 284 -21.62 -15.55 15.38
C PRO A 284 -20.70 -16.12 16.47
N ASP A 285 -20.88 -17.40 16.82
CA ASP A 285 -20.15 -18.09 17.88
C ASP A 285 -18.89 -18.76 17.34
N ASN A 286 -18.87 -19.11 16.04
CA ASN A 286 -17.69 -19.59 15.35
C ASN A 286 -17.50 -18.94 13.96
N PRO A 287 -16.83 -17.76 13.88
CA PRO A 287 -16.73 -16.99 12.64
C PRO A 287 -16.01 -17.68 11.46
N THR A 288 -15.32 -18.79 11.73
CA THR A 288 -14.66 -19.63 10.72
C THR A 288 -15.63 -20.59 10.01
N MET A 289 -16.87 -20.68 10.47
CA MET A 289 -17.94 -21.49 9.88
C MET A 289 -19.01 -20.60 9.25
N GLN A 290 -19.65 -21.13 8.22
CA GLN A 290 -20.76 -20.48 7.55
C GLN A 290 -22.03 -20.83 8.32
N LEU A 291 -22.90 -19.85 8.56
CA LEU A 291 -24.19 -20.10 9.19
C LEU A 291 -25.12 -20.80 8.16
N PRO A 292 -25.57 -22.06 8.39
CA PRO A 292 -26.25 -22.82 7.34
C PRO A 292 -27.63 -22.28 6.95
N ASN A 293 -28.35 -21.67 7.89
CA ASN A 293 -29.75 -21.27 7.73
C ASN A 293 -29.93 -19.76 7.51
N TRP A 294 -28.88 -19.06 7.08
CA TRP A 294 -28.93 -17.62 6.82
C TRP A 294 -28.04 -17.26 5.65
N ASN A 295 -28.62 -16.75 4.57
CA ASN A 295 -27.87 -16.37 3.37
C ASN A 295 -27.82 -14.84 3.18
N PHE A 296 -27.19 -14.40 2.10
CA PHE A 296 -27.07 -12.97 1.78
C PHE A 296 -28.42 -12.32 1.43
N ILE A 297 -29.41 -13.07 0.92
CA ILE A 297 -30.76 -12.54 0.64
C ILE A 297 -31.46 -12.23 1.97
N ASP A 298 -31.38 -13.13 2.97
CA ASP A 298 -31.93 -12.87 4.31
C ASP A 298 -31.26 -11.66 4.97
N THR A 299 -29.94 -11.52 4.80
CA THR A 299 -29.20 -10.35 5.27
C THR A 299 -29.67 -9.07 4.56
N TRP A 300 -29.93 -9.12 3.26
CA TRP A 300 -30.45 -7.98 2.50
C TRP A 300 -31.86 -7.59 2.94
N LYS A 301 -32.74 -8.56 3.25
CA LYS A 301 -34.06 -8.29 3.84
C LYS A 301 -33.95 -7.44 5.10
N GLU A 302 -33.00 -7.72 5.99
CA GLU A 302 -32.78 -6.92 7.20
C GLU A 302 -32.17 -5.55 6.90
N LEU A 303 -31.21 -5.44 5.98
CA LEU A 303 -30.64 -4.16 5.55
C LEU A 303 -31.70 -3.19 4.99
N GLN A 304 -32.67 -3.70 4.23
CA GLN A 304 -33.73 -2.89 3.65
C GLN A 304 -34.69 -2.28 4.69
N LYS A 305 -34.77 -2.85 5.90
CA LYS A 305 -35.60 -2.36 7.01
C LYS A 305 -34.98 -1.19 7.77
N ILE A 306 -33.67 -0.96 7.61
CA ILE A 306 -32.97 0.11 8.31
C ILE A 306 -33.50 1.48 7.88
N SER A 307 -33.75 2.34 8.86
CA SER A 307 -34.29 3.69 8.61
C SER A 307 -33.35 4.52 7.74
N ARG A 308 -33.91 5.21 6.74
CA ARG A 308 -33.16 6.14 5.88
C ARG A 308 -32.54 7.33 6.63
N ASN A 309 -33.02 7.63 7.84
CA ASN A 309 -32.43 8.64 8.70
C ASN A 309 -31.11 8.17 9.33
N GLN A 310 -30.94 6.86 9.53
CA GLN A 310 -29.71 6.25 10.05
C GLN A 310 -28.76 5.88 8.91
N VAL A 311 -29.28 5.30 7.82
CA VAL A 311 -28.48 4.87 6.66
C VAL A 311 -29.14 5.38 5.38
N ARG A 312 -28.51 6.34 4.71
CA ARG A 312 -29.11 6.99 3.54
C ARG A 312 -29.20 6.07 2.32
N ASN A 313 -28.18 5.23 2.14
CA ASN A 313 -28.07 4.29 1.04
C ASN A 313 -27.56 2.94 1.55
N ILE A 314 -28.09 1.85 1.01
CA ILE A 314 -27.59 0.50 1.23
C ILE A 314 -27.03 -0.07 -0.08
N GLY A 315 -26.02 -0.92 0.03
CA GLY A 315 -25.39 -1.57 -1.11
C GLY A 315 -24.70 -2.86 -0.71
N VAL A 316 -23.94 -3.41 -1.65
CA VAL A 316 -23.23 -4.67 -1.49
C VAL A 316 -21.75 -4.52 -1.85
N SER A 317 -20.94 -5.48 -1.44
CA SER A 317 -19.51 -5.56 -1.76
C SER A 317 -19.15 -6.99 -2.07
N ASN A 318 -18.27 -7.19 -3.05
CA ASN A 318 -17.81 -8.52 -3.51
C ASN A 318 -18.93 -9.38 -4.13
N PHE A 319 -20.00 -8.79 -4.63
CA PHE A 319 -21.06 -9.52 -5.32
C PHE A 319 -20.69 -9.69 -6.80
N GLY A 320 -20.64 -10.95 -7.24
CA GLY A 320 -20.61 -11.35 -8.65
C GLY A 320 -21.99 -11.31 -9.32
N ILE A 321 -22.05 -11.62 -10.62
CA ILE A 321 -23.31 -11.55 -11.40
C ILE A 321 -24.37 -12.49 -10.81
N MET A 322 -24.00 -13.74 -10.52
CA MET A 322 -24.92 -14.74 -9.96
C MET A 322 -25.54 -14.29 -8.63
N HIS A 323 -24.77 -13.60 -7.78
CA HIS A 323 -25.27 -13.08 -6.51
C HIS A 323 -26.27 -11.95 -6.73
N LEU A 324 -25.96 -11.03 -7.65
CA LEU A 324 -26.84 -9.91 -7.97
C LEU A 324 -28.12 -10.39 -8.64
N GLU A 325 -28.05 -11.32 -9.59
CA GLU A 325 -29.23 -11.95 -10.20
C GLU A 325 -30.12 -12.59 -9.15
N ALA A 326 -29.56 -13.48 -8.32
CA ALA A 326 -30.30 -14.14 -7.25
C ALA A 326 -30.94 -13.14 -6.27
N LEU A 327 -30.24 -12.05 -5.95
CA LEU A 327 -30.76 -11.01 -5.08
C LEU A 327 -31.93 -10.25 -5.72
N LEU A 328 -31.77 -9.81 -6.98
CA LEU A 328 -32.72 -8.93 -7.66
C LEU A 328 -34.01 -9.66 -8.08
N VAL A 329 -33.95 -10.96 -8.37
CA VAL A 329 -35.14 -11.76 -8.71
C VAL A 329 -35.93 -12.22 -7.48
N ASP A 330 -35.33 -12.18 -6.29
CA ASP A 330 -36.01 -12.60 -5.07
C ASP A 330 -37.16 -11.63 -4.73
N PRO A 331 -38.39 -12.12 -4.47
CA PRO A 331 -39.55 -11.27 -4.19
C PRO A 331 -39.41 -10.35 -2.97
N SER A 332 -38.46 -10.63 -2.08
CA SER A 332 -38.20 -9.81 -0.89
C SER A 332 -37.26 -8.62 -1.16
N CYS A 333 -36.66 -8.55 -2.35
CA CYS A 333 -35.83 -7.43 -2.77
C CYS A 333 -36.70 -6.31 -3.36
N TYR A 334 -36.97 -5.28 -2.56
CA TYR A 334 -37.72 -4.09 -2.97
C TYR A 334 -36.85 -2.83 -3.07
N ILE A 335 -35.57 -2.91 -2.67
CA ILE A 335 -34.55 -1.88 -2.88
C ILE A 335 -33.41 -2.50 -3.68
N THR A 336 -33.20 -2.00 -4.90
CA THR A 336 -32.00 -2.29 -5.70
C THR A 336 -30.77 -1.73 -4.98
N PRO A 337 -29.67 -2.51 -4.81
CA PRO A 337 -28.44 -2.01 -4.21
C PRO A 337 -27.96 -0.72 -4.88
N ALA A 338 -27.64 0.31 -4.11
CA ALA A 338 -27.16 1.57 -4.67
C ALA A 338 -25.74 1.45 -5.23
N VAL A 339 -24.93 0.59 -4.61
CA VAL A 339 -23.52 0.38 -4.94
C VAL A 339 -23.17 -1.11 -4.87
N ASN A 340 -22.33 -1.58 -5.79
CA ASN A 340 -21.52 -2.79 -5.64
C ASN A 340 -20.03 -2.41 -5.56
N GLN A 341 -19.41 -2.60 -4.40
CA GLN A 341 -17.99 -2.31 -4.19
C GLN A 341 -17.14 -3.56 -4.51
N ILE A 342 -16.26 -3.48 -5.51
CA ILE A 342 -15.53 -4.63 -6.07
C ILE A 342 -14.07 -4.30 -6.39
N GLU A 343 -13.20 -5.32 -6.43
CA GLU A 343 -11.81 -5.16 -6.87
C GLU A 343 -11.80 -4.85 -8.36
N LEU A 344 -11.25 -3.70 -8.73
CA LEU A 344 -11.18 -3.27 -10.12
C LEU A 344 -9.89 -2.52 -10.38
N HIS A 345 -9.16 -3.02 -11.38
CA HIS A 345 -7.93 -2.42 -11.91
C HIS A 345 -7.62 -3.07 -13.27
N PRO A 346 -6.66 -2.58 -14.07
CA PRO A 346 -6.38 -3.15 -15.41
C PRO A 346 -6.08 -4.66 -15.44
N TYR A 347 -5.47 -5.22 -14.39
CA TYR A 347 -5.28 -6.68 -14.27
C TYR A 347 -6.53 -7.47 -13.81
N TRP A 348 -7.61 -6.78 -13.41
CA TRP A 348 -8.89 -7.37 -13.04
C TRP A 348 -10.04 -6.45 -13.48
N PRO A 349 -10.26 -6.30 -14.80
CA PRO A 349 -11.12 -5.24 -15.32
C PRO A 349 -12.62 -5.52 -15.19
N SER A 350 -13.00 -6.79 -15.06
CA SER A 350 -14.39 -7.28 -14.87
C SER A 350 -15.45 -6.56 -15.73
N PRO A 351 -15.28 -6.48 -17.07
CA PRO A 351 -16.18 -5.72 -17.94
C PRO A 351 -17.63 -6.23 -17.91
N ASN A 352 -17.84 -7.54 -17.80
CA ASN A 352 -19.17 -8.15 -17.77
C ASN A 352 -19.94 -7.72 -16.52
N LEU A 353 -19.29 -7.85 -15.35
CA LEU A 353 -19.89 -7.44 -14.07
C LEU A 353 -20.19 -5.94 -14.03
N LEU A 354 -19.29 -5.10 -14.57
CA LEU A 354 -19.53 -3.65 -14.65
C LEU A 354 -20.69 -3.31 -15.58
N ASN A 355 -20.81 -4.00 -16.71
CA ASN A 355 -21.93 -3.82 -17.61
C ASN A 355 -23.26 -4.23 -16.96
N TYR A 356 -23.29 -5.39 -16.30
CA TYR A 356 -24.45 -5.89 -15.58
C TYR A 356 -24.89 -4.93 -14.48
N CYS A 357 -23.96 -4.43 -13.67
CA CYS A 357 -24.26 -3.45 -12.63
C CYS A 357 -24.88 -2.17 -13.24
N ARG A 358 -24.29 -1.65 -14.32
CA ARG A 358 -24.78 -0.45 -15.02
C ARG A 358 -26.20 -0.64 -15.57
N GLU A 359 -26.48 -1.77 -16.21
CA GLU A 359 -27.81 -2.10 -16.76
C GLU A 359 -28.89 -2.20 -15.68
N ASN A 360 -28.51 -2.62 -14.46
CA ASN A 360 -29.39 -2.70 -13.31
C ASN A 360 -29.38 -1.42 -12.43
N GLY A 361 -28.74 -0.33 -12.87
CA GLY A 361 -28.67 0.93 -12.13
C GLY A 361 -27.84 0.86 -10.84
N ILE A 362 -26.94 -0.11 -10.71
CA ILE A 362 -26.06 -0.31 -9.57
C ILE A 362 -24.72 0.37 -9.86
N HIS A 363 -24.33 1.36 -9.04
CA HIS A 363 -23.03 2.03 -9.21
C HIS A 363 -21.88 1.16 -8.72
N CYS A 364 -20.74 1.16 -9.41
CA CYS A 364 -19.57 0.40 -8.95
C CYS A 364 -18.54 1.30 -8.26
N THR A 365 -18.09 0.86 -7.08
CA THR A 365 -16.93 1.45 -6.39
C THR A 365 -15.74 0.50 -6.48
N ALA A 366 -14.63 0.96 -7.04
CA ALA A 366 -13.40 0.21 -7.22
C ALA A 366 -12.51 0.29 -5.96
N TYR A 367 -12.36 -0.84 -5.26
CA TYR A 367 -11.32 -1.00 -4.25
C TYR A 367 -10.06 -1.65 -4.83
N SER A 368 -8.94 -1.54 -4.11
CA SER A 368 -7.62 -2.01 -4.55
C SER A 368 -7.23 -1.54 -5.96
N PRO A 369 -7.42 -0.25 -6.34
CA PRO A 369 -7.20 0.21 -7.72
C PRO A 369 -5.74 0.05 -8.22
N PHE A 370 -4.81 -0.27 -7.33
CA PHE A 370 -3.39 -0.51 -7.62
C PHE A 370 -2.98 -2.00 -7.57
N GLY A 371 -3.92 -2.92 -7.32
CA GLY A 371 -3.63 -4.34 -7.10
C GLY A 371 -3.16 -4.66 -5.67
N SER A 372 -3.64 -3.90 -4.66
CA SER A 372 -3.38 -4.14 -3.24
C SER A 372 -1.87 -4.11 -2.87
N SER A 373 -1.46 -4.92 -1.89
CA SER A 373 -0.07 -5.06 -1.44
C SER A 373 0.83 -5.46 -2.62
N HIS A 374 2.06 -4.92 -2.66
CA HIS A 374 3.05 -5.06 -3.75
C HIS A 374 2.76 -4.28 -5.04
N ALA A 375 1.52 -3.82 -5.24
CA ALA A 375 1.10 -2.97 -6.34
C ALA A 375 1.71 -3.36 -7.71
N PRO A 376 1.48 -4.61 -8.18
CA PRO A 376 2.19 -5.18 -9.34
C PRO A 376 1.96 -4.37 -10.62
N LEU A 377 0.83 -3.67 -10.71
CA LEU A 377 0.51 -2.76 -11.82
C LEU A 377 1.51 -1.60 -11.97
N LEU A 378 2.11 -1.11 -10.87
CA LEU A 378 3.06 0.01 -10.91
C LEU A 378 4.39 -0.33 -11.59
N GLN A 379 4.63 -1.62 -11.87
CA GLN A 379 5.80 -2.10 -12.60
C GLN A 379 5.52 -2.33 -14.08
N ASP A 380 4.26 -2.24 -14.53
CA ASP A 380 3.88 -2.49 -15.91
C ASP A 380 4.41 -1.42 -16.87
N SER A 381 4.98 -1.85 -18.00
CA SER A 381 5.59 -0.96 -18.98
C SER A 381 4.58 -0.08 -19.71
N VAL A 382 3.38 -0.58 -19.99
CA VAL A 382 2.29 0.18 -20.62
C VAL A 382 1.84 1.31 -19.70
N LEU A 383 1.68 1.02 -18.40
CA LEU A 383 1.29 2.03 -17.41
C LEU A 383 2.34 3.15 -17.32
N ARG A 384 3.63 2.78 -17.24
CA ARG A 384 4.74 3.75 -17.17
C ARG A 384 4.84 4.63 -18.40
N GLU A 385 4.58 4.07 -19.58
CA GLU A 385 4.60 4.82 -20.82
C GLU A 385 3.47 5.86 -20.85
N ILE A 386 2.24 5.45 -20.50
CA ILE A 386 1.09 6.36 -20.43
C ILE A 386 1.32 7.45 -19.37
N SER A 387 1.84 7.07 -18.19
CA SER A 387 2.23 8.02 -17.13
C SER A 387 3.17 9.12 -17.67
N ARG A 388 4.22 8.74 -18.39
CA ARG A 388 5.15 9.66 -19.06
C ARG A 388 4.45 10.55 -20.09
N LEU A 389 3.63 9.97 -20.97
CA LEU A 389 2.95 10.70 -22.04
C LEU A 389 1.93 11.72 -21.49
N ARG A 390 1.31 11.43 -20.35
CA ARG A 390 0.33 12.30 -19.70
C ARG A 390 0.92 13.23 -18.66
N ASN A 391 2.21 13.09 -18.34
CA ASN A 391 2.88 13.83 -17.27
C ASN A 391 2.11 13.74 -15.94
N ARG A 392 1.77 12.50 -15.56
CA ARG A 392 1.00 12.16 -14.35
C ARG A 392 1.54 10.88 -13.75
N THR A 393 1.37 10.69 -12.45
CA THR A 393 1.88 9.47 -11.81
C THR A 393 1.05 8.25 -12.18
N GLU A 394 1.68 7.08 -12.12
CA GLU A 394 1.04 5.80 -12.38
C GLU A 394 -0.22 5.61 -11.54
N HIS A 395 -0.21 6.10 -10.29
CA HIS A 395 -1.38 6.10 -9.42
C HIS A 395 -2.54 6.90 -10.01
N GLN A 396 -2.28 8.13 -10.48
CA GLN A 396 -3.29 8.98 -11.09
C GLN A 396 -3.85 8.36 -12.39
N ILE A 397 -3.00 7.73 -13.20
CA ILE A 397 -3.45 7.00 -14.41
C ILE A 397 -4.41 5.87 -14.04
N LEU A 398 -4.06 5.03 -13.06
CA LEU A 398 -4.91 3.92 -12.62
C LEU A 398 -6.25 4.38 -12.03
N LEU A 399 -6.22 5.44 -11.21
CA LEU A 399 -7.43 6.03 -10.64
C LEU A 399 -8.32 6.62 -11.73
N LYS A 400 -7.74 7.38 -12.67
CA LYS A 400 -8.49 7.97 -13.77
C LYS A 400 -9.08 6.91 -14.70
N TRP A 401 -8.37 5.82 -14.94
CA TRP A 401 -8.88 4.67 -15.70
C TRP A 401 -10.17 4.12 -15.10
N GLY A 402 -10.23 3.94 -13.77
CA GLY A 402 -11.46 3.52 -13.09
C GLY A 402 -12.59 4.54 -13.28
N ILE A 403 -12.29 5.82 -13.03
CA ILE A 403 -13.26 6.91 -13.12
C ILE A 403 -13.85 7.06 -14.52
N GLN A 404 -13.04 6.96 -15.58
CA GLN A 404 -13.53 7.02 -16.97
C GLN A 404 -14.36 5.80 -17.38
N ARG A 405 -14.28 4.70 -16.63
CA ARG A 405 -15.18 3.55 -16.76
C ARG A 405 -16.46 3.70 -15.94
N GLY A 406 -16.68 4.86 -15.33
CA GLY A 406 -17.88 5.17 -14.57
C GLY A 406 -17.85 4.67 -13.12
N THR A 407 -16.68 4.33 -12.57
CA THR A 407 -16.57 3.87 -11.18
C THR A 407 -16.03 4.96 -10.26
N SER A 408 -16.52 5.02 -9.02
CA SER A 408 -15.79 5.73 -7.97
C SER A 408 -14.59 4.90 -7.52
N VAL A 409 -13.51 5.52 -7.08
CA VAL A 409 -12.28 4.82 -6.67
C VAL A 409 -11.93 5.15 -5.22
N ILE A 410 -11.47 4.15 -4.46
CA ILE A 410 -11.12 4.32 -3.04
C ILE A 410 -9.68 3.86 -2.76
N PRO A 411 -8.66 4.56 -3.28
CA PRO A 411 -7.27 4.24 -2.99
C PRO A 411 -6.99 4.32 -1.49
N ARG A 412 -6.27 3.31 -0.99
CA ARG A 412 -5.73 3.30 0.37
C ARG A 412 -4.35 3.94 0.38
N SER A 413 -4.11 4.90 1.27
CA SER A 413 -2.79 5.46 1.56
C SER A 413 -2.72 6.01 2.97
N LEU A 414 -1.59 5.79 3.64
CA LEU A 414 -1.21 6.49 4.89
C LEU A 414 -0.11 7.53 4.65
N ASN A 415 0.33 7.67 3.40
CA ASN A 415 1.41 8.59 3.03
C ASN A 415 0.83 9.92 2.56
N ASP A 416 1.23 11.00 3.22
CA ASP A 416 0.77 12.37 2.97
C ASP A 416 0.89 12.78 1.49
N LEU A 417 2.07 12.60 0.89
CA LEU A 417 2.32 12.98 -0.50
C LEU A 417 1.39 12.24 -1.48
N ARG A 418 1.21 10.92 -1.28
CA ARG A 418 0.30 10.13 -2.13
C ARG A 418 -1.17 10.52 -1.96
N ILE A 419 -1.60 10.84 -0.73
CA ILE A 419 -2.97 11.32 -0.50
C ILE A 419 -3.20 12.64 -1.24
N LYS A 420 -2.25 13.58 -1.12
CA LYS A 420 -2.30 14.86 -1.81
C LYS A 420 -2.28 14.71 -3.33
N GLU A 421 -1.47 13.80 -3.85
CA GLU A 421 -1.36 13.59 -5.29
C GLU A 421 -2.61 12.93 -5.90
N ASN A 422 -3.20 11.96 -5.19
CA ASN A 422 -4.29 11.13 -5.72
C ASN A 422 -5.60 11.89 -5.97
N ILE A 423 -5.84 13.03 -5.32
CA ILE A 423 -7.08 13.80 -5.51
C ILE A 423 -7.09 14.63 -6.80
N HIS A 424 -5.92 14.92 -7.38
CA HIS A 424 -5.78 15.81 -8.53
C HIS A 424 -6.12 15.11 -9.86
N LEU A 425 -7.38 14.68 -10.01
CA LEU A 425 -7.87 13.88 -11.14
C LEU A 425 -8.81 14.63 -12.09
N ASN A 426 -9.34 15.79 -11.68
CA ASN A 426 -10.36 16.51 -12.46
C ASN A 426 -9.86 16.96 -13.84
N ALA A 427 -8.62 17.47 -13.90
CA ALA A 427 -7.99 17.97 -15.11
C ALA A 427 -7.20 16.92 -15.91
N LEU A 428 -7.05 15.70 -15.37
CA LEU A 428 -6.45 14.59 -16.10
C LEU A 428 -7.52 13.92 -16.94
N GLU A 429 -7.26 13.66 -18.22
CA GLU A 429 -8.09 12.83 -19.09
C GLU A 429 -7.19 11.84 -19.84
N LEU A 430 -7.54 10.56 -19.79
CA LEU A 430 -6.92 9.51 -20.58
C LEU A 430 -7.59 9.49 -21.95
N THR A 431 -6.79 9.42 -23.01
CA THR A 431 -7.37 9.31 -24.36
C THR A 431 -7.94 7.92 -24.58
N GLU A 432 -8.78 7.77 -25.60
CA GLU A 432 -9.28 6.47 -26.03
C GLU A 432 -8.15 5.45 -26.26
N ASN A 433 -7.04 5.88 -26.88
CA ASN A 433 -5.86 5.04 -27.06
C ASN A 433 -5.25 4.59 -25.72
N ASP A 434 -5.14 5.45 -24.71
CA ASP A 434 -4.63 5.06 -23.39
C ASP A 434 -5.57 4.03 -22.74
N MET A 435 -6.88 4.30 -22.78
CA MET A 435 -7.91 3.40 -22.24
C MET A 435 -7.84 2.04 -22.91
N ASN A 436 -7.73 1.99 -24.24
CA ASN A 436 -7.62 0.75 -25.01
C ASN A 436 -6.34 -0.02 -24.67
N ARG A 437 -5.20 0.67 -24.52
CA ARG A 437 -3.94 0.04 -24.09
C ARG A 437 -4.03 -0.57 -22.68
N LEU A 438 -4.63 0.15 -21.72
CA LEU A 438 -4.84 -0.36 -20.36
C LEU A 438 -5.82 -1.55 -20.35
N ASN A 439 -6.91 -1.48 -21.11
CA ASN A 439 -7.90 -2.55 -21.22
C ASN A 439 -7.34 -3.80 -21.91
N SER A 440 -6.35 -3.64 -22.80
CA SER A 440 -5.74 -4.71 -23.59
C SER A 440 -4.56 -5.40 -22.88
N MET A 441 -4.21 -4.98 -21.66
CA MET A 441 -3.24 -5.70 -20.84
C MET A 441 -3.69 -7.15 -20.68
N THR A 442 -2.76 -8.11 -20.81
CA THR A 442 -3.07 -9.55 -20.76
C THR A 442 -2.83 -10.17 -19.40
N SER A 443 -1.96 -9.58 -18.58
CA SER A 443 -1.73 -10.02 -17.21
C SER A 443 -3.01 -9.93 -16.39
N ARG A 444 -3.33 -11.01 -15.67
CA ARG A 444 -4.48 -11.08 -14.77
C ARG A 444 -4.02 -11.38 -13.36
N TYR A 445 -4.56 -10.63 -12.42
CA TYR A 445 -4.23 -10.76 -11.01
C TYR A 445 -5.43 -10.29 -10.20
N LYS A 446 -5.81 -11.05 -9.18
CA LYS A 446 -6.84 -10.65 -8.22
C LYS A 446 -6.22 -10.77 -6.83
N SER A 447 -6.15 -9.67 -6.10
CA SER A 447 -5.60 -9.65 -4.74
C SER A 447 -6.60 -10.12 -3.70
N CYS A 448 -7.89 -9.93 -3.97
CA CYS A 448 -8.98 -10.29 -3.10
C CYS A 448 -9.52 -11.67 -3.47
N VAL A 449 -9.29 -12.61 -2.57
CA VAL A 449 -9.64 -14.03 -2.70
C VAL A 449 -10.49 -14.45 -1.51
N ASP A 450 -11.17 -15.58 -1.62
CA ASP A 450 -12.18 -16.07 -0.67
C ASP A 450 -11.73 -17.30 0.14
N TYR A 451 -10.49 -17.77 0.00
CA TYR A 451 -10.00 -18.97 0.70
C TYR A 451 -10.05 -18.90 2.23
N TRP A 452 -10.10 -17.69 2.79
CA TRP A 452 -10.15 -17.43 4.23
C TRP A 452 -11.58 -17.20 4.74
N LEU A 453 -12.56 -17.13 3.83
CA LEU A 453 -13.97 -17.07 4.17
C LEU A 453 -14.48 -18.49 4.47
N PRO A 454 -15.55 -18.62 5.26
CA PRO A 454 -16.11 -19.93 5.61
C PRO A 454 -16.76 -20.67 4.44
N GLY A 455 -16.84 -20.05 3.27
CA GLY A 455 -17.43 -20.58 2.06
C GLY A 455 -16.99 -19.79 0.84
N ARG A 456 -17.26 -20.36 -0.35
CA ARG A 456 -16.85 -19.78 -1.62
C ARG A 456 -17.75 -18.60 -2.00
N VAL A 457 -17.13 -17.51 -2.44
CA VAL A 457 -17.82 -16.31 -2.92
C VAL A 457 -17.50 -16.03 -4.38
N PHE A 458 -16.29 -16.33 -4.85
CA PHE A 458 -15.92 -16.00 -6.22
C PHE A 458 -16.04 -17.23 -7.13
N PHE A 459 -16.75 -17.05 -8.24
CA PHE A 459 -16.98 -18.06 -9.26
C PHE A 459 -16.30 -17.68 -10.59
N PRO A 460 -15.95 -18.65 -11.44
CA PRO A 460 -15.27 -18.37 -12.72
C PRO A 460 -16.01 -17.40 -13.64
N ASP A 461 -17.35 -17.37 -13.57
CA ASP A 461 -18.20 -16.57 -14.45
C ASP A 461 -18.29 -15.09 -14.04
N ASP A 462 -17.62 -14.69 -12.96
CA ASP A 462 -17.63 -13.31 -12.44
C ASP A 462 -16.68 -12.34 -13.20
N THR A 463 -16.00 -12.80 -14.27
CA THR A 463 -14.97 -12.01 -15.01
C THR A 463 -15.43 -11.38 -16.30
#